data_AF-A0A873A9A0-F1
#
_entry.id   AF-A0A873A9A0-F1
#
_cell.length_a   1.000
_cell.length_b   1.000
_cell.length_c   1.000
_cell.angle_alpha   90.00
_cell.angle_beta   90.00
_cell.angle_gamma   90.00
#
_symmetry.space_group_name_H-M   'P 1'
#
loop_
_entity.id
_entity.type
_entity.pdbx_description
1 polymer ?
#
loop_
_entity_poly.entity_id
_entity_poly.type
_entity_poly.pdbx_seq_one_letter_code
_entity_poly.pdbx_strand_id
1 'polypeptide(L)'
;YIYETNAIAYYVGNNQLRGATLVDQAHIQQWVSFADSEILPAACTWLFPCLGLMQFNKQSCEKAKEDIKKALTVLNSHLLTRTYLVGERITQADISVFCTLLSLYQHVLEPAFRKSYENINRWFTTLMHQPQFKAVVGEVVLCEKMAQFDAKKFGELQKKGKDVKEKGGKAKEEKPQKAKEEKKKEKPKQEVEEAELPDETELALAQEPKSKDPFEKFPKGTFIMDEFKRVYSNEAEKVSIEYFWNKFDKENFSIWYCEYLFPQELTLVFMSCNLISGMFQRLDKMRKNA
;
A
#
# COMPACT_ATOMS: atom_id res chain seq x y z
N TYR A 1 28.23 -9.24 1.09
CA TYR A 1 27.49 -8.21 0.35
C TYR A 1 26.45 -7.62 1.29
N ILE A 2 26.47 -6.31 1.53
CA ILE A 2 25.46 -5.62 2.37
C ILE A 2 24.43 -5.04 1.40
N TYR A 3 23.15 -5.38 1.56
CA TYR A 3 22.11 -5.06 0.57
C TYR A 3 20.95 -4.22 1.12
N GLU A 4 20.71 -4.27 2.43
CA GLU A 4 19.63 -3.51 3.05
C GLU A 4 20.01 -2.03 3.21
N THR A 5 19.08 -1.13 2.93
CA THR A 5 19.33 0.33 2.86
C THR A 5 19.86 0.88 4.16
N ASN A 6 19.24 0.53 5.29
CA ASN A 6 19.68 0.93 6.63
C ASN A 6 21.04 0.32 7.00
N ALA A 7 21.31 -0.91 6.57
CA ALA A 7 22.59 -1.57 6.83
C ALA A 7 23.72 -0.95 6.01
N ILE A 8 23.45 -0.56 4.75
CA ILE A 8 24.40 0.17 3.91
C ILE A 8 24.67 1.55 4.53
N ALA A 9 23.62 2.30 4.89
CA ALA A 9 23.74 3.61 5.53
C ALA A 9 24.56 3.54 6.83
N TYR A 10 24.32 2.52 7.65
CA TYR A 10 25.10 2.25 8.86
C TYR A 10 26.56 1.93 8.53
N TYR A 11 26.80 1.07 7.53
CA TYR A 11 28.13 0.65 7.14
C TYR A 11 28.99 1.81 6.60
N VAL A 12 28.43 2.69 5.77
CA VAL A 12 29.16 3.85 5.22
C VAL A 12 29.23 5.02 6.20
N GLY A 13 28.39 5.05 7.23
CA GLY A 13 28.39 6.08 8.25
C GLY A 13 29.65 6.06 9.13
N ASN A 14 30.04 7.21 9.66
CA ASN A 14 31.14 7.30 10.64
C ASN A 14 30.64 7.02 12.07
N ASN A 15 31.56 7.01 13.05
CA ASN A 15 31.22 6.75 14.45
C ASN A 15 30.19 7.74 15.03
N GLN A 16 30.19 9.01 14.60
CA GLN A 16 29.17 9.97 15.03
C GLN A 16 27.79 9.58 14.51
N LEU A 17 27.69 9.23 13.23
CA LEU A 17 26.41 8.86 12.60
C LEU A 17 25.80 7.60 13.20
N ARG A 18 26.64 6.69 13.68
CA ARG A 18 26.23 5.44 14.35
C ARG A 18 25.88 5.63 15.83
N GLY A 19 26.29 6.74 16.46
CA GLY A 19 26.12 6.98 17.90
C GLY A 19 27.31 6.49 18.74
N ALA A 20 27.67 7.29 19.74
CA ALA A 20 28.87 7.05 20.56
C ALA A 20 28.63 6.05 21.70
N THR A 21 27.44 6.06 22.29
CA THR A 21 27.06 5.15 23.38
C THR A 21 26.07 4.09 22.89
N LEU A 22 25.94 2.99 23.64
CA LEU A 22 24.93 1.97 23.35
C LEU A 22 23.50 2.54 23.41
N VAL A 23 23.26 3.51 24.28
CA VAL A 23 21.95 4.19 24.38
C VAL A 23 21.69 5.04 23.14
N ASP A 24 22.69 5.77 22.64
CA ASP A 24 22.54 6.53 21.39
C ASP A 24 22.28 5.59 20.21
N GLN A 25 23.03 4.50 20.11
CA GLN A 25 22.85 3.48 19.07
C GLN A 25 21.44 2.89 19.10
N ALA A 26 20.91 2.58 20.28
CA ALA A 26 19.56 2.07 20.46
C ALA A 26 18.50 3.11 20.04
N HIS A 27 18.64 4.37 20.44
CA HIS A 27 17.73 5.43 20.00
C HIS A 27 17.82 5.70 18.50
N ILE A 28 19.01 5.60 17.90
CA ILE A 28 19.18 5.73 16.45
C ILE A 28 18.39 4.64 15.75
N GLN A 29 18.57 3.39 16.18
CA GLN A 29 17.83 2.26 15.62
C GLN A 29 16.32 2.41 15.81
N GLN A 30 15.86 2.92 16.96
CA GLN A 30 14.46 3.20 17.22
C GLN A 30 13.87 4.17 16.18
N TRP A 31 14.56 5.28 15.89
CA TRP A 31 14.07 6.25 14.91
C TRP A 31 14.14 5.75 13.47
N VAL A 32 15.15 4.96 13.13
CA VAL A 32 15.23 4.30 11.82
C VAL A 32 14.05 3.34 11.64
N SER A 33 13.78 2.48 12.62
CA SER A 33 12.64 1.56 12.58
C SER A 33 11.29 2.26 12.60
N PHE A 34 11.18 3.38 13.33
CA PHE A 34 9.98 4.23 13.34
C PHE A 34 9.73 4.84 11.95
N ALA A 35 10.77 5.31 11.26
CA ALA A 35 10.65 5.82 9.90
C ALA A 35 10.12 4.76 8.93
N ASP A 36 10.66 3.54 9.00
CA ASP A 36 10.27 2.46 8.08
C ASP A 36 8.89 1.87 8.37
N SER A 37 8.48 1.83 9.64
CA SER A 37 7.26 1.13 10.05
C SER A 37 6.05 2.07 10.14
N GLU A 38 6.25 3.29 10.65
CA GLU A 38 5.15 4.20 10.97
C GLU A 38 4.98 5.29 9.89
N ILE A 39 6.08 5.78 9.31
CA ILE A 39 6.04 6.89 8.35
C ILE A 39 5.95 6.37 6.92
N LEU A 40 6.89 5.54 6.50
CA LEU A 40 7.07 5.15 5.10
C LEU A 40 5.81 4.50 4.48
N PRO A 41 5.11 3.55 5.12
CA PRO A 41 3.93 2.91 4.53
C PRO A 41 2.77 3.89 4.36
N ALA A 42 2.54 4.75 5.36
CA ALA A 42 1.52 5.79 5.31
C ALA A 42 1.86 6.86 4.26
N ALA A 43 3.13 7.26 4.16
CA ALA A 43 3.61 8.20 3.16
C ALA A 43 3.37 7.67 1.74
N CYS A 44 3.75 6.42 1.46
CA CYS A 44 3.50 5.78 0.16
C CYS A 44 2.02 5.72 -0.18
N THR A 45 1.18 5.31 0.78
CA THR A 45 -0.28 5.19 0.60
C THR A 45 -0.92 6.53 0.24
N TRP A 46 -0.45 7.62 0.84
CA TRP A 46 -0.97 8.96 0.54
C TRP A 46 -0.37 9.53 -0.76
N LEU A 47 0.93 9.38 -0.99
CA LEU A 47 1.64 10.03 -2.09
C LEU A 47 1.45 9.35 -3.44
N PHE A 48 1.45 8.01 -3.49
CA PHE A 48 1.45 7.28 -4.76
C PHE A 48 0.22 7.57 -5.63
N PRO A 49 -1.00 7.73 -5.07
CA PRO A 49 -2.13 8.23 -5.85
C PRO A 49 -1.90 9.64 -6.40
N CYS A 50 -1.40 10.57 -5.58
CA CYS A 50 -1.13 11.95 -6.01
C CYS A 50 -0.10 12.03 -7.16
N LEU A 51 0.82 11.07 -7.21
CA LEU A 51 1.83 10.95 -8.27
C LEU A 51 1.34 10.18 -9.51
N GLY A 52 0.15 9.58 -9.46
CA GLY A 52 -0.42 8.77 -10.54
C GLY A 52 0.18 7.37 -10.64
N LEU A 53 0.79 6.88 -9.56
CA LEU A 53 1.41 5.54 -9.48
C LEU A 53 0.41 4.48 -9.00
N MET A 54 -0.60 4.89 -8.25
CA MET A 54 -1.65 4.03 -7.71
C MET A 54 -3.03 4.65 -7.92
N GLN A 55 -4.07 3.80 -7.95
CA GLN A 55 -5.45 4.28 -7.95
C GLN A 55 -5.78 4.88 -6.59
N PHE A 56 -6.52 5.98 -6.58
CA PHE A 56 -6.95 6.62 -5.34
C PHE A 56 -8.01 5.79 -4.62
N ASN A 57 -7.77 5.53 -3.33
CA ASN A 57 -8.74 4.97 -2.41
C ASN A 57 -8.91 5.96 -1.24
N LYS A 58 -10.14 6.47 -1.06
CA LYS A 58 -10.43 7.53 -0.10
C LYS A 58 -10.13 7.12 1.33
N GLN A 59 -10.69 5.99 1.78
CA GLN A 59 -10.53 5.48 3.15
C GLN A 59 -9.05 5.25 3.51
N SER A 60 -8.28 4.64 2.60
CA SER A 60 -6.85 4.37 2.79
C SER A 60 -6.05 5.66 2.86
N CYS A 61 -6.36 6.65 2.00
CA CYS A 61 -5.69 7.94 2.02
C CYS A 61 -6.02 8.75 3.28
N GLU A 62 -7.27 8.71 3.76
CA GLU A 62 -7.69 9.38 4.98
C GLU A 62 -7.01 8.78 6.21
N LYS A 63 -6.99 7.45 6.31
CA LYS A 63 -6.24 6.74 7.36
C LYS A 63 -4.75 7.08 7.31
N ALA A 64 -4.14 7.04 6.13
CA ALA A 64 -2.73 7.39 5.96
C ALA A 64 -2.44 8.83 6.41
N LYS A 65 -3.33 9.79 6.14
CA LYS A 65 -3.20 11.16 6.64
C LYS A 65 -3.23 11.22 8.17
N GLU A 66 -4.11 10.46 8.82
CA GLU A 66 -4.17 10.38 10.27
C GLU A 66 -2.92 9.76 10.88
N ASP A 67 -2.41 8.69 10.28
CA ASP A 67 -1.19 8.04 10.76
C ASP A 67 0.03 8.94 10.59
N ILE A 68 0.14 9.69 9.48
CA ILE A 68 1.15 10.73 9.33
C ILE A 68 0.98 11.84 10.38
N LYS A 69 -0.24 12.29 10.69
CA LYS A 69 -0.45 13.29 11.76
C LYS A 69 0.04 12.77 13.12
N LYS A 70 -0.22 11.51 13.45
CA LYS A 70 0.28 10.89 14.69
C LYS A 70 1.82 10.87 14.70
N ALA A 71 2.44 10.43 13.61
CA ALA A 71 3.90 10.38 13.51
C ALA A 71 4.54 11.78 13.62
N LEU A 72 3.98 12.78 12.95
CA LEU A 72 4.39 14.18 13.06
C LEU A 72 4.22 14.72 14.48
N THR A 73 3.17 14.32 15.20
CA THR A 73 2.95 14.71 16.60
C THR A 73 4.04 14.15 17.52
N VAL A 74 4.41 12.88 17.34
CA VAL A 74 5.49 12.24 18.09
C VAL A 74 6.82 12.96 17.85
N LEU A 75 7.18 13.18 16.57
CA LEU A 75 8.41 13.87 16.20
C LEU A 75 8.43 15.31 16.69
N ASN A 76 7.34 16.05 16.54
CA ASN A 76 7.22 17.43 16.97
C ASN A 76 7.37 17.59 18.49
N SER A 77 6.83 16.64 19.26
CA SER A 77 6.98 16.60 20.72
C SER A 77 8.42 16.26 21.12
N HIS A 78 9.03 15.28 20.46
CA HIS A 78 10.42 14.89 20.71
C HIS A 78 11.42 16.03 20.43
N LEU A 79 11.19 16.77 19.34
CA LEU A 79 12.02 17.88 18.89
C LEU A 79 11.72 19.22 19.59
N LEU A 80 10.82 19.24 20.58
CA LEU A 80 10.52 20.45 21.34
C LEU A 80 11.76 21.00 22.06
N THR A 81 12.51 20.10 22.72
CA THR A 81 13.70 20.45 23.51
C THR A 81 15.01 19.94 22.90
N ARG A 82 15.00 19.55 21.63
CA ARG A 82 16.14 18.91 20.96
C ARG A 82 16.40 19.52 19.59
N THR A 83 17.68 19.66 19.25
CA THR A 83 18.10 20.12 17.92
C THR A 83 18.00 19.00 16.88
N TYR A 84 18.37 17.79 17.27
CA TYR A 84 18.40 16.59 16.44
C TYR A 84 17.71 15.42 17.15
N LEU A 85 17.47 14.31 16.44
CA LEU A 85 16.71 13.19 16.99
C LEU A 85 17.45 12.44 18.10
N VAL A 86 18.79 12.35 18.02
CA VAL A 86 19.63 11.67 19.03
C VAL A 86 20.87 12.50 19.33
N GLY A 87 21.01 12.90 20.60
CA GLY A 87 22.06 13.82 21.04
C GLY A 87 21.94 15.20 20.38
N GLU A 88 23.06 15.92 20.32
CA GLU A 88 23.13 17.29 19.77
C GLU A 88 23.88 17.37 18.44
N ARG A 89 23.96 16.26 17.69
CA ARG A 89 24.56 16.20 16.36
C ARG A 89 23.72 15.32 15.43
N ILE A 90 23.83 15.57 14.12
CA ILE A 90 23.18 14.76 13.09
C ILE A 90 23.67 13.32 13.20
N THR A 91 22.72 12.38 13.23
CA THR A 91 22.95 10.93 13.22
C THR A 91 22.22 10.26 12.05
N GLN A 92 22.39 8.94 11.90
CA GLN A 92 21.59 8.18 10.93
C GLN A 92 20.09 8.31 11.18
N ALA A 93 19.65 8.51 12.44
CA ALA A 93 18.24 8.76 12.75
C ALA A 93 17.70 9.97 11.98
N ASP A 94 18.44 11.09 12.02
CA ASP A 94 18.05 12.32 11.34
C ASP A 94 17.98 12.12 9.84
N ILE A 95 18.98 11.45 9.26
CA ILE A 95 19.06 11.17 7.83
C ILE A 95 17.88 10.29 7.37
N SER A 96 17.61 9.18 8.07
CA SER A 96 16.54 8.24 7.71
C SER A 96 15.15 8.88 7.83
N VAL A 97 14.87 9.59 8.92
CA VAL A 97 13.58 10.26 9.10
C VAL A 97 13.43 11.43 8.12
N PHE A 98 14.50 12.16 7.82
CA PHE A 98 14.46 13.23 6.82
C PHE A 98 14.12 12.69 5.43
N CYS A 99 14.80 11.63 5.01
CA CYS A 99 14.59 11.00 3.70
C CYS A 99 13.16 10.45 3.55
N THR A 100 12.60 9.85 4.59
CA THR A 100 11.21 9.34 4.55
C THR A 100 10.17 10.46 4.53
N LEU A 101 10.44 11.61 5.16
CA LEU A 101 9.55 12.77 5.16
C LEU A 101 9.71 13.67 3.93
N LEU A 102 10.81 13.57 3.18
CA LEU A 102 11.16 14.46 2.08
C LEU A 102 10.01 14.63 1.07
N SER A 103 9.51 13.52 0.53
CA SER A 103 8.43 13.53 -0.46
C SER A 103 7.11 14.06 0.11
N LEU A 104 6.87 13.89 1.42
CA LEU A 104 5.69 14.46 2.08
C LEU A 104 5.78 15.99 2.10
N TYR A 105 6.93 16.54 2.50
CA TYR A 105 7.17 17.99 2.49
C TYR A 105 7.15 18.60 1.09
N GLN A 106 7.59 17.88 0.07
CA GLN A 106 7.59 18.35 -1.32
C GLN A 106 6.22 18.34 -1.97
N HIS A 107 5.31 17.43 -1.57
CA HIS A 107 4.08 17.19 -2.32
C HIS A 107 2.77 17.43 -1.57
N VAL A 108 2.68 17.15 -0.26
CA VAL A 108 1.36 17.10 0.42
C VAL A 108 1.28 17.86 1.72
N LEU A 109 2.39 18.09 2.42
CA LEU A 109 2.38 18.84 3.67
C LEU A 109 2.36 20.34 3.38
N GLU A 110 1.24 20.86 2.88
CA GLU A 110 1.06 22.30 2.61
C GLU A 110 1.12 23.17 3.88
N PRO A 111 1.28 24.51 3.78
CA PRO A 111 1.48 25.38 4.94
C PRO A 111 0.42 25.22 6.03
N ALA A 112 -0.86 25.09 5.65
CA ALA A 112 -1.96 24.90 6.59
C ALA A 112 -1.86 23.58 7.37
N PHE A 113 -1.42 22.51 6.72
CA PHE A 113 -1.27 21.19 7.33
C PHE A 113 -0.09 21.17 8.30
N ARG A 114 1.05 21.74 7.91
CA ARG A 114 2.28 21.69 8.71
C ARG A 114 2.35 22.74 9.81
N LYS A 115 1.44 23.73 9.82
CA LYS A 115 1.45 24.87 10.76
C LYS A 115 1.55 24.47 12.23
N SER A 116 0.87 23.40 12.65
CA SER A 116 0.86 22.93 14.04
C SER A 116 2.15 22.19 14.47
N TYR A 117 3.06 21.93 13.54
CA TYR A 117 4.23 21.09 13.76
C TYR A 117 5.54 21.89 13.65
N GLU A 118 5.63 22.99 14.41
CA GLU A 118 6.72 23.97 14.33
C GLU A 118 8.12 23.36 14.56
N ASN A 119 8.26 22.45 15.53
CA ASN A 119 9.56 21.90 15.92
C ASN A 119 10.13 20.99 14.84
N ILE A 120 9.29 20.15 14.23
CA ILE A 120 9.71 19.31 13.11
C ILE A 120 9.91 20.12 11.84
N ASN A 121 9.12 21.17 11.59
CA ASN A 121 9.37 22.09 10.48
C ASN A 121 10.75 22.75 10.62
N ARG A 122 11.08 23.22 11.83
CA ARG A 122 12.40 23.79 12.18
C ARG A 122 13.52 22.78 11.95
N TRP A 123 13.37 21.57 12.43
CA TRP A 123 14.36 20.50 12.27
C TRP A 123 14.55 20.13 10.79
N PHE A 124 13.46 19.92 10.03
CA PHE A 124 13.51 19.56 8.61
C PHE A 124 14.19 20.66 7.79
N THR A 125 13.81 21.92 8.04
CA THR A 125 14.42 23.10 7.41
C THR A 125 15.90 23.22 7.76
N THR A 126 16.29 22.88 8.99
CA THR A 126 17.69 22.90 9.42
C THR A 126 18.52 21.85 8.65
N LEU A 127 17.98 20.64 8.47
CA LEU A 127 18.66 19.55 7.77
C LEU A 127 18.78 19.80 6.26
N MET A 128 17.70 20.20 5.59
CA MET A 128 17.74 20.46 4.14
C MET A 128 18.71 21.59 3.75
N HIS A 129 19.08 22.46 4.69
CA HIS A 129 20.04 23.54 4.44
C HIS A 129 21.49 23.14 4.72
N GLN A 130 21.75 21.97 5.31
CA GLN A 130 23.10 21.48 5.51
C GLN A 130 23.78 21.18 4.16
N PRO A 131 25.06 21.52 3.97
CA PRO A 131 25.77 21.27 2.71
C PRO A 131 25.72 19.81 2.27
N GLN A 132 25.81 18.87 3.22
CA GLN A 132 25.81 17.43 2.96
C GLN A 132 24.46 16.95 2.42
N PHE A 133 23.35 17.49 2.92
CA PHE A 133 22.01 17.18 2.42
C PHE A 133 21.81 17.81 1.05
N LYS A 134 22.12 19.11 0.90
CA LYS A 134 22.02 19.83 -0.39
C LYS A 134 22.82 19.14 -1.50
N ALA A 135 23.99 18.61 -1.19
CA ALA A 135 24.82 17.90 -2.16
C ALA A 135 24.15 16.64 -2.75
N VAL A 136 23.19 16.04 -2.03
CA VAL A 136 22.51 14.80 -2.44
C VAL A 136 21.09 15.05 -2.93
N VAL A 137 20.28 15.78 -2.15
CA VAL A 137 18.86 16.02 -2.47
C VAL A 137 18.62 17.28 -3.30
N GLY A 138 19.65 18.12 -3.48
CA GLY A 138 19.55 19.39 -4.19
C GLY A 138 18.77 20.46 -3.43
N GLU A 139 18.20 21.40 -4.17
CA GLU A 139 17.31 22.41 -3.61
C GLU A 139 15.92 21.82 -3.37
N VAL A 140 15.51 21.77 -2.11
CA VAL A 140 14.20 21.24 -1.72
C VAL A 140 13.18 22.39 -1.71
N VAL A 141 12.19 22.30 -2.59
CA VAL A 141 11.03 23.21 -2.60
C VAL A 141 9.91 22.59 -1.78
N LEU A 142 9.44 23.30 -0.75
CA LEU A 142 8.32 22.85 0.08
C LEU A 142 6.99 23.06 -0.65
N CYS A 143 6.08 22.10 -0.48
CA CYS A 143 4.73 22.14 -1.02
C CYS A 143 3.98 23.41 -0.58
N GLU A 144 3.42 24.15 -1.54
CA GLU A 144 2.51 25.28 -1.27
C GLU A 144 1.04 24.84 -1.22
N LYS A 145 0.68 23.85 -2.04
CA LYS A 145 -0.68 23.30 -2.15
C LYS A 145 -0.61 21.77 -2.20
N MET A 146 -1.40 21.13 -1.35
CA MET A 146 -1.44 19.67 -1.25
C MET A 146 -1.73 19.04 -2.61
N ALA A 147 -0.85 18.15 -3.07
CA ALA A 147 -1.06 17.35 -4.26
C ALA A 147 -2.31 16.48 -4.11
N GLN A 148 -3.05 16.34 -5.19
CA GLN A 148 -4.28 15.56 -5.25
C GLN A 148 -4.19 14.54 -6.39
N PHE A 149 -4.96 13.47 -6.28
CA PHE A 149 -5.06 12.48 -7.35
C PHE A 149 -5.63 13.11 -8.62
N ASP A 150 -4.97 12.86 -9.75
CA ASP A 150 -5.43 13.23 -11.08
C ASP A 150 -5.66 11.98 -11.91
N ALA A 151 -6.93 11.71 -12.23
CA ALA A 151 -7.34 10.55 -13.01
C ALA A 151 -6.76 10.55 -14.43
N LYS A 152 -6.53 11.72 -15.04
CA LYS A 152 -5.93 11.83 -16.37
C LYS A 152 -4.45 11.46 -16.32
N LYS A 153 -3.71 12.03 -15.36
CA LYS A 153 -2.29 11.71 -15.15
C LYS A 153 -2.08 10.23 -14.85
N PHE A 154 -2.94 9.62 -14.02
CA PHE A 154 -2.92 8.19 -13.75
C PHE A 154 -3.13 7.36 -15.02
N GLY A 155 -4.13 7.72 -15.85
CA GLY A 155 -4.39 7.04 -17.12
C GLY A 155 -3.24 7.14 -18.13
N GLU A 156 -2.55 8.28 -18.20
CA GLU A 156 -1.39 8.49 -19.09
C GLU A 156 -0.16 7.67 -18.66
N LEU A 157 0.14 7.62 -17.34
CA LEU A 157 1.24 6.84 -16.80
C LEU A 157 1.02 5.34 -16.94
N GLN A 158 -0.22 4.87 -16.77
CA GLN A 158 -0.62 3.49 -17.03
C GLN A 158 -0.42 3.08 -18.51
N LYS A 159 -0.68 3.99 -19.45
CA LYS A 159 -0.46 3.75 -20.89
C LYS A 159 1.04 3.70 -21.22
N LYS A 160 1.82 4.68 -20.75
CA LYS A 160 3.28 4.68 -20.95
C LYS A 160 3.97 3.45 -20.33
N GLY A 161 3.50 2.96 -19.19
CA GLY A 161 3.99 1.73 -18.58
C GLY A 161 3.73 0.46 -19.41
N LYS A 162 2.68 0.46 -20.25
CA LYS A 162 2.41 -0.61 -21.23
C LYS A 162 3.31 -0.48 -22.46
N ASP A 163 3.53 0.73 -22.96
CA ASP A 163 4.37 0.98 -24.15
C ASP A 163 5.86 0.65 -23.91
N VAL A 164 6.35 0.83 -22.67
CA VAL A 164 7.74 0.46 -22.30
C VAL A 164 7.92 -1.07 -22.21
N LYS A 165 6.87 -1.82 -21.83
CA LYS A 165 6.91 -3.30 -21.82
C LYS A 165 6.96 -3.92 -23.23
N GLU A 166 6.57 -3.20 -24.28
CA GLU A 166 6.65 -3.69 -25.67
C GLU A 166 7.98 -3.39 -26.37
N LYS A 167 8.87 -2.53 -25.83
CA LYS A 167 10.13 -2.14 -26.50
C LYS A 167 11.43 -2.42 -25.72
N GLY A 168 11.38 -3.11 -24.58
CA GLY A 168 12.56 -3.40 -23.75
C GLY A 168 12.95 -4.87 -23.72
N GLY A 169 13.43 -5.42 -24.84
CA GLY A 169 14.05 -6.74 -24.86
C GLY A 169 15.43 -6.77 -24.17
N LYS A 170 15.60 -7.72 -23.25
CA LYS A 170 16.87 -8.23 -22.68
C LYS A 170 17.83 -7.21 -22.04
N ALA A 171 17.68 -7.01 -20.74
CA ALA A 171 18.82 -6.83 -19.84
C ALA A 171 18.64 -7.72 -18.61
N LYS A 172 19.65 -8.54 -18.31
CA LYS A 172 19.76 -9.36 -17.11
C LYS A 172 19.76 -8.45 -15.88
N GLU A 173 18.88 -8.68 -14.93
CA GLU A 173 19.09 -8.26 -13.54
C GLU A 173 19.01 -9.48 -12.62
N GLU A 174 20.10 -9.63 -11.86
CA GLU A 174 20.33 -10.68 -10.89
C GLU A 174 19.36 -10.58 -9.71
N LYS A 175 18.82 -11.73 -9.32
CA LYS A 175 18.11 -11.94 -8.05
C LYS A 175 19.04 -11.66 -6.86
N PRO A 176 18.50 -11.07 -5.79
CA PRO A 176 18.90 -11.48 -4.44
C PRO A 176 17.86 -12.42 -3.82
N GLN A 177 18.37 -13.52 -3.30
CA GLN A 177 17.64 -14.61 -2.66
C GLN A 177 16.99 -14.21 -1.32
N LYS A 178 15.89 -14.90 -1.05
CA LYS A 178 15.22 -15.07 0.25
C LYS A 178 16.19 -15.40 1.38
N ALA A 179 15.91 -14.86 2.58
CA ALA A 179 16.14 -15.56 3.84
C ALA A 179 14.81 -15.62 4.61
N LYS A 180 14.37 -16.85 4.89
CA LYS A 180 13.25 -17.26 5.76
C LYS A 180 13.81 -17.54 7.16
N GLU A 181 13.04 -17.20 8.18
CA GLU A 181 12.85 -17.93 9.47
C GLU A 181 11.62 -17.24 10.12
N GLU A 182 10.38 -17.77 10.27
CA GLU A 182 9.85 -19.01 10.89
C GLU A 182 10.43 -19.22 12.30
N LYS A 183 9.71 -19.13 13.44
CA LYS A 183 8.39 -19.64 13.92
C LYS A 183 7.94 -18.82 15.15
N LYS A 184 6.67 -18.50 15.48
CA LYS A 184 5.36 -19.21 15.61
C LYS A 184 4.99 -19.50 17.09
N LYS A 185 3.75 -19.12 17.45
CA LYS A 185 2.86 -19.47 18.60
C LYS A 185 2.60 -18.29 19.58
N GLU A 186 1.40 -18.00 20.07
CA GLU A 186 0.09 -18.71 20.09
C GLU A 186 -1.05 -17.70 20.37
N LYS A 187 -2.26 -17.99 19.86
CA LYS A 187 -3.55 -17.27 20.07
C LYS A 187 -4.11 -17.56 21.49
N PRO A 188 -5.07 -16.76 22.02
CA PRO A 188 -6.49 -17.05 21.80
C PRO A 188 -7.37 -15.85 21.35
N LYS A 189 -8.48 -16.24 20.71
CA LYS A 189 -9.59 -15.45 20.14
C LYS A 189 -10.33 -14.55 21.14
N GLN A 190 -10.88 -13.44 20.63
CA GLN A 190 -12.21 -12.97 21.04
C GLN A 190 -12.95 -12.42 19.81
N GLU A 191 -14.16 -12.93 19.63
CA GLU A 191 -15.16 -12.55 18.62
C GLU A 191 -15.74 -11.17 18.96
N VAL A 192 -15.92 -10.34 17.94
CA VAL A 192 -16.93 -9.27 17.93
C VAL A 192 -17.64 -9.39 16.58
N GLU A 193 -18.93 -9.73 16.63
CA GLU A 193 -19.89 -9.55 15.55
C GLU A 193 -19.91 -8.06 15.18
N GLU A 194 -19.49 -7.72 13.97
CA GLU A 194 -19.74 -6.40 13.38
C GLU A 194 -20.92 -6.54 12.42
N ALA A 195 -22.01 -5.87 12.78
CA ALA A 195 -23.20 -5.72 11.98
C ALA A 195 -22.84 -5.15 10.59
N GLU A 196 -23.36 -5.80 9.54
CA GLU A 196 -23.27 -5.32 8.16
C GLU A 196 -23.90 -3.92 8.04
N LEU A 197 -23.06 -2.90 7.93
CA LEU A 197 -23.42 -1.61 7.37
C LEU A 197 -23.32 -1.70 5.84
N PRO A 198 -24.31 -1.19 5.08
CA PRO A 198 -24.30 -1.28 3.62
C PRO A 198 -23.04 -0.64 3.02
N ASP A 199 -22.42 -1.34 2.06
CA ASP A 199 -21.23 -0.90 1.34
C ASP A 199 -21.51 0.36 0.50
N GLU A 200 -20.55 1.31 0.47
CA GLU A 200 -20.63 2.59 -0.25
C GLU A 200 -20.83 2.41 -1.77
N THR A 201 -20.63 1.19 -2.27
CA THR A 201 -20.92 0.80 -3.65
C THR A 201 -22.42 0.66 -3.94
N GLU A 202 -23.28 0.32 -2.97
CA GLU A 202 -24.73 0.29 -3.18
C GLU A 202 -25.31 1.69 -3.41
N LEU A 203 -24.76 2.70 -2.76
CA LEU A 203 -25.16 4.10 -2.91
C LEU A 203 -24.67 4.71 -4.24
N ALA A 204 -23.52 4.29 -4.75
CA ALA A 204 -22.99 4.73 -6.04
C ALA A 204 -23.75 4.10 -7.24
N LEU A 205 -24.25 2.87 -7.10
CA LEU A 205 -25.04 2.20 -8.15
C LEU A 205 -26.49 2.68 -8.25
N ALA A 206 -27.03 3.36 -7.24
CA ALA A 206 -28.34 4.00 -7.32
C ALA A 206 -28.36 5.23 -8.25
N GLN A 207 -27.20 5.72 -8.68
CA GLN A 207 -27.05 6.97 -9.44
C GLN A 207 -26.67 6.81 -10.92
N GLU A 208 -26.42 5.58 -11.42
CA GLU A 208 -26.16 5.37 -12.85
C GLU A 208 -27.47 5.07 -13.63
N PRO A 209 -27.68 5.67 -14.81
CA PRO A 209 -28.86 5.42 -15.63
C PRO A 209 -28.89 3.96 -16.09
N LYS A 210 -29.99 3.26 -15.75
CA LYS A 210 -30.24 1.84 -16.07
C LYS A 210 -30.13 1.57 -17.57
N SER A 211 -29.00 0.99 -17.99
CA SER A 211 -28.92 0.23 -19.23
C SER A 211 -29.80 -1.00 -19.12
N LYS A 212 -30.59 -1.31 -20.15
CA LYS A 212 -31.43 -2.52 -20.20
C LYS A 212 -30.57 -3.77 -19.97
N ASP A 213 -31.08 -4.65 -19.11
CA ASP A 213 -30.45 -5.92 -18.75
C ASP A 213 -30.33 -6.80 -20.02
N PRO A 214 -29.11 -7.19 -20.43
CA PRO A 214 -28.89 -8.09 -21.57
C PRO A 214 -29.46 -9.50 -21.39
N PHE A 215 -29.76 -9.92 -20.15
CA PHE A 215 -30.16 -11.28 -19.80
C PHE A 215 -31.63 -11.43 -19.37
N GLU A 216 -32.41 -10.35 -19.33
CA GLU A 216 -33.86 -10.35 -19.01
C GLU A 216 -34.69 -11.35 -19.85
N LYS A 217 -34.18 -11.76 -21.02
CA LYS A 217 -34.84 -12.69 -21.95
C LYS A 217 -34.48 -14.17 -21.73
N PHE A 218 -33.55 -14.48 -20.84
CA PHE A 218 -33.08 -15.85 -20.61
C PHE A 218 -33.83 -16.51 -19.44
N PRO A 219 -34.08 -17.82 -19.51
CA PRO A 219 -34.73 -18.55 -18.43
C PRO A 219 -33.87 -18.52 -17.16
N LYS A 220 -34.52 -18.33 -16.00
CA LYS A 220 -33.83 -18.36 -14.70
C LYS A 220 -33.36 -19.78 -14.41
N GLY A 221 -32.08 -19.93 -14.12
CA GLY A 221 -31.48 -21.22 -13.78
C GLY A 221 -32.04 -21.82 -12.49
N THR A 222 -31.98 -23.14 -12.41
CA THR A 222 -32.48 -23.94 -11.27
C THR A 222 -31.43 -24.14 -10.16
N PHE A 223 -30.17 -23.77 -10.42
CA PHE A 223 -29.06 -23.94 -9.47
C PHE A 223 -29.01 -22.80 -8.43
N ILE A 224 -29.17 -23.16 -7.15
CA ILE A 224 -29.16 -22.20 -6.04
C ILE A 224 -27.74 -22.08 -5.49
N MET A 225 -27.07 -20.97 -5.82
CA MET A 225 -25.66 -20.76 -5.48
C MET A 225 -25.41 -20.69 -3.96
N ASP A 226 -26.35 -20.17 -3.19
CA ASP A 226 -26.19 -20.01 -1.73
C ASP A 226 -26.34 -21.35 -0.98
N GLU A 227 -27.17 -22.26 -1.50
CA GLU A 227 -27.27 -23.61 -0.96
C GLU A 227 -25.98 -24.39 -1.23
N PHE A 228 -25.43 -24.26 -2.45
CA PHE A 228 -24.13 -24.84 -2.78
C PHE A 228 -23.01 -24.27 -1.90
N LYS A 229 -22.94 -22.94 -1.68
CA LYS A 229 -21.93 -22.33 -0.78
C LYS A 229 -22.02 -22.88 0.64
N ARG A 230 -23.24 -23.08 1.15
CA ARG A 230 -23.47 -23.65 2.48
C ARG A 230 -22.94 -25.08 2.56
N VAL A 231 -23.21 -25.92 1.56
CA VAL A 231 -22.70 -27.29 1.52
C VAL A 231 -21.18 -27.30 1.35
N TYR A 232 -20.64 -26.47 0.45
CA TYR A 232 -19.20 -26.38 0.19
C TYR A 232 -18.38 -25.95 1.42
N SER A 233 -18.92 -25.03 2.24
CA SER A 233 -18.19 -24.50 3.40
C SER A 233 -18.28 -25.38 4.65
N ASN A 234 -19.33 -26.20 4.76
CA ASN A 234 -19.63 -26.96 5.99
C ASN A 234 -19.40 -28.47 5.87
N GLU A 235 -19.42 -29.03 4.66
CA GLU A 235 -19.30 -30.48 4.43
C GLU A 235 -17.93 -30.88 3.88
N ALA A 236 -17.62 -32.18 3.94
CA ALA A 236 -16.41 -32.72 3.36
C ALA A 236 -16.41 -32.60 1.82
N GLU A 237 -15.21 -32.46 1.23
CA GLU A 237 -15.00 -32.26 -0.22
C GLU A 237 -15.81 -33.24 -1.08
N LYS A 238 -15.78 -34.53 -0.72
CA LYS A 238 -16.51 -35.60 -1.42
C LYS A 238 -18.02 -35.33 -1.51
N VAL A 239 -18.63 -34.83 -0.44
CA VAL A 239 -20.06 -34.52 -0.36
C VAL A 239 -20.38 -33.25 -1.16
N SER A 240 -19.53 -32.22 -1.04
CA SER A 240 -19.72 -30.96 -1.75
C SER A 240 -19.60 -31.07 -3.27
N ILE A 241 -18.66 -31.90 -3.76
CA ILE A 241 -18.47 -32.16 -5.19
C ILE A 241 -19.64 -32.97 -5.75
N GLU A 242 -20.11 -33.99 -5.03
CA GLU A 242 -21.27 -34.78 -5.44
C GLU A 242 -22.54 -33.92 -5.47
N TYR A 243 -22.74 -33.07 -4.46
CA TYR A 243 -23.83 -32.09 -4.43
C TYR A 243 -23.78 -31.14 -5.63
N PHE A 244 -22.60 -30.59 -5.95
CA PHE A 244 -22.40 -29.71 -7.10
C PHE A 244 -22.89 -30.39 -8.39
N TRP A 245 -22.37 -31.55 -8.73
CA TRP A 245 -22.70 -32.21 -10.00
C TRP A 245 -24.15 -32.69 -10.09
N ASN A 246 -24.78 -33.03 -8.96
CA ASN A 246 -26.18 -33.44 -8.91
C ASN A 246 -27.17 -32.27 -9.08
N LYS A 247 -26.77 -31.06 -8.68
CA LYS A 247 -27.63 -29.86 -8.70
C LYS A 247 -27.25 -28.87 -9.79
N PHE A 248 -26.07 -28.99 -10.39
CA PHE A 248 -25.56 -28.06 -11.39
C PHE A 248 -26.44 -28.05 -12.65
N ASP A 249 -27.01 -26.88 -12.92
CA ASP A 249 -27.84 -26.62 -14.10
C ASP A 249 -26.95 -26.33 -15.32
N LYS A 250 -26.72 -27.36 -16.13
CA LYS A 250 -25.88 -27.26 -17.33
C LYS A 250 -26.48 -26.41 -18.45
N GLU A 251 -27.78 -26.14 -18.42
CA GLU A 251 -28.46 -25.36 -19.46
C GLU A 251 -28.26 -23.86 -19.24
N ASN A 252 -28.22 -23.43 -17.98
CA ASN A 252 -28.12 -22.01 -17.61
C ASN A 252 -26.76 -21.60 -17.05
N PHE A 253 -25.94 -22.55 -16.59
CA PHE A 253 -24.59 -22.30 -16.08
C PHE A 253 -23.52 -22.97 -16.92
N SER A 254 -22.37 -22.30 -17.02
CA SER A 254 -21.16 -22.82 -17.67
C SER A 254 -19.98 -22.80 -16.71
N ILE A 255 -19.11 -23.80 -16.83
CA ILE A 255 -17.89 -23.92 -16.02
C ILE A 255 -16.70 -23.54 -16.90
N TRP A 256 -15.90 -22.60 -16.42
CA TRP A 256 -14.73 -22.12 -17.14
C TRP A 256 -13.48 -22.47 -16.33
N TYR A 257 -12.57 -23.20 -16.96
CA TYR A 257 -11.22 -23.40 -16.46
C TYR A 257 -10.31 -22.40 -17.15
N CYS A 258 -9.64 -21.54 -16.37
CA CYS A 258 -8.79 -20.48 -16.90
C CYS A 258 -7.37 -20.68 -16.40
N GLU A 259 -6.42 -20.75 -17.34
CA GLU A 259 -4.99 -20.74 -17.04
C GLU A 259 -4.41 -19.38 -17.38
N TYR A 260 -3.51 -18.90 -16.53
CA TYR A 260 -2.75 -17.70 -16.84
C TYR A 260 -1.78 -17.97 -17.98
N LEU A 261 -1.67 -17.04 -18.92
CA LEU A 261 -0.77 -17.16 -20.07
C LEU A 261 0.71 -17.19 -19.65
N PHE A 262 1.05 -16.61 -18.50
CA PHE A 262 2.40 -16.57 -17.93
C PHE A 262 2.38 -16.95 -16.44
N PRO A 263 2.11 -18.23 -16.11
CA PRO A 263 1.97 -18.66 -14.73
C PRO A 263 3.31 -18.57 -13.96
N GLN A 264 4.44 -18.58 -14.67
CA GLN A 264 5.77 -18.46 -14.07
C GLN A 264 6.03 -17.05 -13.50
N GLU A 265 5.28 -16.03 -13.94
CA GLU A 265 5.37 -14.67 -13.42
C GLU A 265 4.56 -14.49 -12.11
N LEU A 266 3.63 -15.41 -11.82
CA LEU A 266 2.77 -15.40 -10.63
C LEU A 266 3.43 -16.15 -9.47
N THR A 267 4.63 -15.70 -9.10
CA THR A 267 5.46 -16.37 -8.08
C THR A 267 4.91 -16.28 -6.65
N LEU A 268 4.01 -15.32 -6.40
CA LEU A 268 3.40 -15.07 -5.09
C LEU A 268 1.87 -15.04 -5.21
N VAL A 269 1.20 -15.68 -4.25
CA VAL A 269 -0.27 -15.88 -4.27
C VAL A 269 -1.05 -14.58 -4.43
N PHE A 270 -0.59 -13.47 -3.82
CA PHE A 270 -1.30 -12.19 -3.94
C PHE A 270 -1.31 -11.64 -5.37
N MET A 271 -0.32 -11.97 -6.21
CA MET A 271 -0.27 -11.53 -7.61
C MET A 271 -1.40 -12.18 -8.42
N SER A 272 -1.61 -13.48 -8.24
CA SER A 272 -2.76 -14.20 -8.81
C SER A 272 -4.08 -13.68 -8.23
N CYS A 273 -4.17 -13.43 -6.92
CA CYS A 273 -5.38 -12.89 -6.31
C CYS A 273 -5.78 -11.52 -6.88
N ASN A 274 -4.82 -10.60 -7.06
CA ASN A 274 -5.10 -9.28 -7.62
C ASN A 274 -5.67 -9.35 -9.05
N LEU A 275 -5.14 -10.25 -9.89
CA LEU A 275 -5.63 -10.45 -11.25
C LEU A 275 -7.03 -11.08 -11.27
N ILE A 276 -7.28 -12.07 -10.40
CA ILE A 276 -8.60 -12.68 -10.22
C ILE A 276 -9.61 -11.63 -9.74
N SER A 277 -9.26 -10.82 -8.75
CA SER A 277 -10.14 -9.73 -8.26
C SER A 277 -10.47 -8.72 -9.35
N GLY A 278 -9.48 -8.34 -10.17
CA GLY A 278 -9.71 -7.45 -11.32
C GLY A 278 -10.61 -8.08 -12.40
N MET A 279 -10.54 -9.39 -12.60
CA MET A 279 -11.49 -10.12 -13.44
C MET A 279 -12.88 -10.12 -12.84
N PHE A 280 -13.03 -10.44 -11.55
CA PHE A 280 -14.34 -10.45 -10.89
C PHE A 280 -15.01 -9.08 -10.90
N GLN A 281 -14.30 -7.98 -10.69
CA GLN A 281 -14.87 -6.63 -10.81
C GLN A 281 -15.44 -6.34 -12.21
N ARG A 282 -14.81 -6.86 -13.27
CA ARG A 282 -15.33 -6.72 -14.64
C ARG A 282 -16.56 -7.60 -14.88
N LEU A 283 -16.58 -8.78 -14.28
CA LEU A 283 -17.71 -9.72 -14.36
C LEU A 283 -18.88 -9.32 -13.45
N ASP A 284 -18.66 -8.50 -12.41
CA ASP A 284 -19.69 -8.11 -11.45
C ASP A 284 -20.83 -7.31 -12.12
N LYS A 285 -20.54 -6.63 -13.23
CA LYS A 285 -21.56 -6.02 -14.11
C LYS A 285 -22.52 -7.04 -14.73
N MET A 286 -22.07 -8.28 -14.92
CA MET A 286 -22.91 -9.37 -15.41
C MET A 286 -23.64 -10.07 -14.25
N ARG A 287 -23.08 -10.06 -13.03
CA ARG A 287 -23.72 -10.63 -11.84
C ARG A 287 -24.98 -9.88 -11.40
N LYS A 288 -25.03 -8.56 -11.57
CA LYS A 288 -26.20 -7.74 -11.20
C LYS A 288 -27.35 -7.77 -12.22
N ASN A 289 -27.08 -8.37 -13.37
CA ASN A 289 -27.96 -8.48 -14.52
C ASN A 289 -28.28 -9.96 -14.83
N ALA A 290 -28.14 -10.87 -13.85
CA ALA A 290 -28.40 -12.30 -14.00
C ALA A 290 -29.36 -12.78 -12.90
#